data_AF-A0A3B9VAB6-F1
#
_entry.id   AF-A0A3B9VAB6-F1
#
_cell.length_a   1.000
_cell.length_b   1.000
_cell.length_c   1.000
_cell.angle_alpha   90.00
_cell.angle_beta   90.00
_cell.angle_gamma   90.00
#
_symmetry.space_group_name_H-M   'P 1'
#
loop_
_entity.id
_entity.type
_entity.pdbx_description
1 polymer ?
#
loop_
_entity_poly.entity_id
_entity_poly.type
_entity_poly.pdbx_seq_one_letter_code
_entity_poly.pdbx_strand_id
1 'polypeptide(L)'
;AFKVDTRLRPSGSSGPLCTSEDAFIRYHKETAQIWEKQAMLKARFIAGNPEFGSRILHEIQEHIYAKPPVNDDLKELYRIRQRMEIEIAKEGGGRYNIKVGKGGLVDIEFAVQILQLKFGKETPSIRESNTINAIEVLKRAGIISEADYTALKEAYKFYRFLENRLRIVQNRTEGDIVKDTPELLALAKRIGYKDGADKKLLQDYLNQTNIVRDIYKRIIGIEEKIVPKEEI
;
A
#
# COMPACT_ATOMS: atom_id res chain seq x y z
N ALA A 1 14.27 14.82 -16.67
CA ALA A 1 12.79 14.81 -16.55
C ALA A 1 12.34 13.50 -15.91
N PHE A 2 11.26 13.50 -15.13
CA PHE A 2 10.71 12.28 -14.51
C PHE A 2 9.72 11.58 -15.44
N LYS A 3 9.56 10.25 -15.30
CA LYS A 3 8.46 9.51 -15.93
C LYS A 3 7.17 9.81 -15.15
N VAL A 4 6.16 10.35 -15.83
CA VAL A 4 4.87 10.72 -15.23
C VAL A 4 3.84 9.64 -15.57
N ASP A 5 3.11 9.15 -14.55
CA ASP A 5 2.02 8.20 -14.69
C ASP A 5 0.69 8.88 -14.36
N THR A 6 -0.18 9.00 -15.36
CA THR A 6 -1.48 9.69 -15.24
C THR A 6 -2.67 8.72 -15.22
N ARG A 7 -2.42 7.42 -15.02
CA ARG A 7 -3.46 6.37 -15.12
C ARG A 7 -4.45 6.33 -13.93
N LEU A 8 -4.17 7.05 -12.85
CA LEU A 8 -5.06 7.17 -11.69
C LEU A 8 -6.09 8.32 -11.81
N ARG A 9 -6.16 9.01 -12.95
CA ARG A 9 -7.19 10.03 -13.21
C ARG A 9 -8.56 9.38 -13.48
N PRO A 10 -9.67 10.13 -13.37
CA PRO A 10 -10.99 9.62 -13.72
C PRO A 10 -11.04 8.89 -15.07
N SER A 11 -11.65 7.70 -15.08
CA SER A 11 -11.74 6.82 -16.25
C SER A 11 -10.38 6.32 -16.79
N GLY A 12 -9.31 6.44 -16.01
CA GLY A 12 -7.98 5.94 -16.31
C GLY A 12 -7.44 6.42 -17.65
N SER A 13 -6.80 5.52 -18.41
CA SER A 13 -6.24 5.83 -19.74
C SER A 13 -7.27 6.29 -20.77
N SER A 14 -8.55 5.91 -20.59
CA SER A 14 -9.65 6.25 -21.51
C SER A 14 -10.29 7.61 -21.20
N GLY A 15 -9.97 8.21 -20.05
CA GLY A 15 -10.46 9.52 -19.65
C GLY A 15 -9.60 10.67 -20.20
N PRO A 16 -10.15 11.90 -20.24
CA PRO A 16 -9.39 13.09 -20.62
C PRO A 16 -8.22 13.31 -19.64
N LEU A 17 -7.15 13.93 -20.12
CA LEU A 17 -5.96 14.17 -19.29
C LEU A 17 -6.23 15.19 -18.17
N CYS A 18 -7.14 16.13 -18.40
CA CYS A 18 -7.61 17.12 -17.44
C CYS A 18 -9.14 17.12 -17.41
N THR A 19 -9.72 17.25 -16.22
CA THR A 19 -11.17 17.27 -16.00
C THR A 19 -11.58 18.58 -15.34
N SER A 20 -12.78 19.08 -15.65
CA SER A 20 -13.36 20.19 -14.87
C SER A 20 -13.60 19.77 -13.43
N GLU A 21 -13.72 20.77 -12.54
CA GLU A 21 -14.04 20.57 -11.13
C GLU A 21 -15.32 19.72 -10.96
N ASP A 22 -16.42 20.14 -11.59
CA ASP A 22 -17.71 19.45 -11.49
C ASP A 22 -17.63 18.00 -11.97
N ALA A 23 -16.88 17.74 -13.05
CA ALA A 23 -16.70 16.38 -13.55
C ALA A 23 -15.88 15.52 -12.59
N PHE A 24 -14.81 16.08 -12.01
CA PHE A 24 -13.95 15.40 -11.07
C PHE A 24 -14.68 15.04 -9.77
N ILE A 25 -15.40 15.99 -9.19
CA ILE A 25 -16.20 15.79 -7.97
C ILE A 25 -17.28 14.74 -8.21
N ARG A 26 -18.07 14.90 -9.28
CA ARG A 26 -19.15 13.95 -9.63
C ARG A 26 -18.62 12.54 -9.83
N TYR A 27 -17.51 12.37 -10.55
CA TYR A 27 -16.89 11.06 -10.76
C TYR A 27 -16.55 10.37 -9.43
N HIS A 28 -15.86 11.07 -8.53
CA HIS A 28 -15.50 10.49 -7.23
C HIS A 28 -16.71 10.25 -6.32
N LYS A 29 -17.79 11.03 -6.47
CA LYS A 29 -18.99 10.85 -5.66
C LYS A 29 -19.87 9.69 -6.12
N GLU A 30 -20.02 9.52 -7.42
CA GLU A 30 -21.05 8.68 -8.02
C GLU A 30 -20.50 7.42 -8.69
N THR A 31 -19.30 7.48 -9.27
CA THR A 31 -18.77 6.43 -10.16
C THR A 31 -17.57 5.69 -9.57
N ALA A 32 -16.71 6.38 -8.84
CA ALA A 32 -15.43 5.83 -8.39
C ALA A 32 -15.59 4.53 -7.60
N GLN A 33 -14.81 3.52 -7.98
CA GLN A 33 -14.76 2.23 -7.29
C GLN A 33 -14.03 2.34 -5.95
N ILE A 34 -14.21 1.34 -5.08
CA ILE A 34 -13.62 1.37 -3.73
C ILE A 34 -12.09 1.53 -3.76
N TRP A 35 -11.40 0.91 -4.72
CA TRP A 35 -9.94 1.04 -4.85
C TRP A 35 -9.51 2.44 -5.28
N GLU A 36 -10.32 3.15 -6.07
CA GLU A 36 -10.06 4.54 -6.45
C GLU A 36 -10.23 5.46 -5.24
N LYS A 37 -11.27 5.19 -4.42
CA LYS A 37 -11.45 5.87 -3.13
C LYS A 37 -10.26 5.61 -2.22
N GLN A 38 -9.80 4.36 -2.11
CA GLN A 38 -8.60 4.00 -1.35
C GLN A 38 -7.35 4.74 -1.85
N ALA A 39 -7.16 4.84 -3.17
CA ALA A 39 -6.04 5.58 -3.77
C ALA A 39 -6.12 7.09 -3.43
N MET A 40 -7.31 7.67 -3.42
CA MET A 40 -7.54 9.08 -3.07
C MET A 40 -7.12 9.44 -1.64
N LEU A 41 -7.01 8.47 -0.71
CA LEU A 41 -6.48 8.73 0.64
C LEU A 41 -5.02 9.22 0.63
N LYS A 42 -4.28 8.98 -0.46
CA LYS A 42 -2.89 9.43 -0.65
C LYS A 42 -2.78 10.74 -1.43
N ALA A 43 -3.89 11.25 -1.96
CA ALA A 43 -3.89 12.45 -2.77
C ALA A 43 -3.50 13.68 -1.94
N ARG A 44 -2.70 14.56 -2.52
CA ARG A 44 -2.32 15.84 -1.93
C ARG A 44 -2.15 16.90 -3.01
N PHE A 45 -2.42 18.15 -2.65
CA PHE A 45 -2.12 19.27 -3.52
C PHE A 45 -0.61 19.43 -3.68
N ILE A 46 -0.14 19.67 -4.92
CA ILE A 46 1.29 19.82 -5.22
C ILE A 46 1.63 21.06 -6.06
N ALA A 47 0.68 21.62 -6.81
CA ALA A 47 0.92 22.75 -7.70
C ALA A 47 -0.39 23.42 -8.13
N GLY A 48 -0.34 24.73 -8.44
CA GLY A 48 -1.49 25.54 -8.86
C GLY A 48 -1.97 26.48 -7.76
N ASN A 49 -3.29 26.74 -7.69
CA ASN A 49 -3.90 27.52 -6.62
C ASN A 49 -4.17 26.63 -5.38
N PRO A 50 -3.57 26.92 -4.21
CA PRO A 50 -3.70 26.10 -3.01
C PRO A 50 -5.11 26.03 -2.43
N GLU A 51 -5.87 27.12 -2.50
CA GLU A 51 -7.23 27.20 -1.96
C GLU A 51 -8.17 26.29 -2.75
N PHE A 52 -8.06 26.33 -4.08
CA PHE A 52 -8.79 25.47 -5.01
C PHE A 52 -8.47 23.99 -4.77
N GLY A 53 -7.18 23.64 -4.72
CA GLY A 53 -6.75 22.26 -4.50
C GLY A 53 -7.18 21.70 -3.15
N SER A 54 -7.05 22.48 -2.09
CA SER A 54 -7.42 22.08 -0.73
C SER A 54 -8.94 21.89 -0.60
N ARG A 55 -9.73 22.78 -1.19
CA ARG A 55 -11.20 22.70 -1.19
C ARG A 55 -11.71 21.44 -1.88
N ILE A 56 -11.20 21.12 -3.07
CA ILE A 56 -11.62 19.93 -3.82
C ILE A 56 -11.24 18.64 -3.09
N LEU A 57 -10.00 18.56 -2.58
CA LEU A 57 -9.55 17.38 -1.84
C LEU A 57 -10.37 17.18 -0.57
N HIS A 58 -10.68 18.26 0.15
CA HIS A 58 -11.53 18.21 1.33
C HIS A 58 -12.93 17.68 1.00
N GLU A 59 -13.58 18.21 -0.03
CA GLU A 59 -14.93 17.78 -0.44
C GLU A 59 -14.98 16.29 -0.81
N ILE A 60 -13.97 15.80 -1.53
CA ILE A 60 -13.89 14.38 -1.90
C ILE A 60 -13.61 13.51 -0.67
N GLN A 61 -12.71 13.94 0.21
CA GLN A 61 -12.41 13.21 1.44
C GLN A 61 -13.65 13.09 2.33
N GLU A 62 -14.42 14.17 2.53
CA GLU A 62 -15.67 14.11 3.29
C GLU A 62 -16.64 13.08 2.70
N HIS A 63 -16.79 13.04 1.38
CA HIS A 63 -17.64 12.06 0.74
C HIS A 63 -17.14 10.61 0.90
N ILE A 64 -15.83 10.39 0.73
CA ILE A 64 -15.22 9.06 0.87
C ILE A 64 -15.41 8.53 2.29
N TYR A 65 -15.12 9.34 3.31
CA TYR A 65 -15.23 8.91 4.70
C TYR A 65 -16.68 8.85 5.20
N ALA A 66 -17.64 9.57 4.60
CA ALA A 66 -19.04 9.52 5.01
C ALA A 66 -19.68 8.12 4.86
N LYS A 67 -19.12 7.28 3.97
CA LYS A 67 -19.59 5.94 3.63
C LYS A 67 -18.49 4.90 3.89
N PRO A 68 -18.39 4.36 5.13
CA PRO A 68 -17.48 3.25 5.42
C PRO A 68 -17.71 2.04 4.49
N PRO A 69 -16.66 1.26 4.19
CA PRO A 69 -16.75 0.15 3.26
C PRO A 69 -17.64 -0.97 3.81
N VAL A 70 -18.49 -1.54 2.95
CA VAL A 70 -19.26 -2.75 3.26
C VAL A 70 -18.47 -4.01 2.93
N ASN A 71 -19.00 -5.19 3.25
CA ASN A 71 -18.28 -6.46 3.01
C ASN A 71 -17.89 -6.67 1.54
N ASP A 72 -18.72 -6.26 0.59
CA ASP A 72 -18.39 -6.41 -0.83
C ASP A 72 -17.28 -5.44 -1.29
N ASP A 73 -17.20 -4.25 -0.69
CA ASP A 73 -16.07 -3.33 -0.89
C ASP A 73 -14.76 -3.95 -0.40
N LEU A 74 -14.78 -4.59 0.78
CA LEU A 74 -13.59 -5.27 1.33
C LEU A 74 -13.18 -6.46 0.46
N LYS A 75 -14.13 -7.24 -0.08
CA LYS A 75 -13.84 -8.33 -1.02
C LYS A 75 -13.19 -7.81 -2.29
N GLU A 76 -13.64 -6.67 -2.79
CA GLU A 76 -13.06 -6.07 -3.99
C GLU A 76 -11.64 -5.56 -3.75
N LEU A 77 -11.39 -4.87 -2.63
CA LEU A 77 -10.03 -4.47 -2.23
C LEU A 77 -9.10 -5.69 -2.11
N TYR A 78 -9.61 -6.78 -1.51
CA TYR A 78 -8.86 -8.02 -1.39
C TYR A 78 -8.53 -8.66 -2.74
N ARG A 79 -9.50 -8.73 -3.67
CA ARG A 79 -9.28 -9.23 -5.03
C ARG A 79 -8.23 -8.42 -5.79
N ILE A 80 -8.30 -7.09 -5.69
CA ILE A 80 -7.32 -6.20 -6.32
C ILE A 80 -5.93 -6.45 -5.75
N ARG A 81 -5.84 -6.61 -4.42
CA ARG A 81 -4.57 -6.95 -3.77
C ARG A 81 -4.00 -8.28 -4.26
N GLN A 82 -4.84 -9.31 -4.40
CA GLN A 82 -4.43 -10.62 -4.94
C GLN A 82 -3.97 -10.52 -6.40
N ARG A 83 -4.67 -9.74 -7.23
CA ARG A 83 -4.24 -9.49 -8.61
C ARG A 83 -2.89 -8.78 -8.67
N MET A 84 -2.61 -7.81 -7.81
CA MET A 84 -1.30 -7.17 -7.74
C MET A 84 -0.18 -8.16 -7.37
N GLU A 85 -0.45 -9.11 -6.48
CA GLU A 85 0.46 -10.22 -6.16
C GLU A 85 0.77 -11.06 -7.40
N ILE A 86 -0.27 -11.50 -8.13
CA ILE A 86 -0.13 -12.40 -9.27
C ILE A 86 0.48 -11.69 -10.48
N GLU A 87 -0.06 -10.52 -10.85
CA GLU A 87 0.24 -9.83 -12.10
C GLU A 87 1.49 -8.94 -12.01
N ILE A 88 1.82 -8.42 -10.82
CA ILE A 88 2.94 -7.49 -10.63
C ILE A 88 4.08 -8.16 -9.86
N ALA A 89 3.80 -8.72 -8.67
CA ALA A 89 4.85 -9.29 -7.83
C ALA A 89 5.46 -10.53 -8.49
N LYS A 90 4.61 -11.42 -9.05
CA LYS A 90 5.00 -12.64 -9.78
C LYS A 90 5.94 -13.56 -8.97
N GLU A 91 5.82 -13.54 -7.64
CA GLU A 91 6.74 -14.27 -6.74
C GLU A 91 6.77 -15.78 -7.07
N GLY A 92 7.95 -16.39 -6.91
CA GLY A 92 8.16 -17.77 -7.31
C GLY A 92 9.64 -18.11 -7.43
N GLY A 93 10.00 -19.40 -7.32
CA GLY A 93 11.39 -19.84 -7.47
C GLY A 93 12.37 -19.25 -6.45
N GLY A 94 11.88 -18.69 -5.32
CA GLY A 94 12.71 -17.97 -4.36
C GLY A 94 12.98 -16.50 -4.69
N ARG A 95 12.22 -15.93 -5.63
CA ARG A 95 12.11 -14.48 -5.85
C ARG A 95 10.93 -13.91 -5.06
N TYR A 96 11.19 -12.80 -4.36
CA TYR A 96 10.25 -12.08 -3.52
C TYR A 96 10.24 -10.60 -3.89
N ASN A 97 9.08 -9.95 -3.86
CA ASN A 97 8.96 -8.52 -4.16
C ASN A 97 8.62 -7.74 -2.89
N ILE A 98 9.52 -6.83 -2.49
CA ILE A 98 9.39 -6.06 -1.23
C ILE A 98 8.13 -5.19 -1.21
N LYS A 99 7.69 -4.71 -2.38
CA LYS A 99 6.60 -3.74 -2.47
C LYS A 99 5.25 -4.42 -2.59
N VAL A 100 5.05 -5.19 -3.64
CA VAL A 100 3.75 -5.79 -4.04
C VAL A 100 3.64 -7.28 -3.68
N GLY A 101 4.73 -7.91 -3.23
CA GLY A 101 4.74 -9.30 -2.80
C GLY A 101 3.95 -9.53 -1.51
N LYS A 102 3.79 -10.80 -1.14
CA LYS A 102 3.03 -11.16 0.06
C LYS A 102 3.68 -10.54 1.30
N GLY A 103 2.89 -9.89 2.17
CA GLY A 103 3.39 -9.20 3.36
C GLY A 103 4.25 -7.97 3.07
N GLY A 104 4.33 -7.49 1.83
CA GLY A 104 5.16 -6.36 1.44
C GLY A 104 4.57 -4.99 1.83
N LEU A 105 5.20 -3.91 1.35
CA LEU A 105 4.77 -2.52 1.63
C LEU A 105 3.29 -2.26 1.31
N VAL A 106 2.78 -2.83 0.22
CA VAL A 106 1.39 -2.61 -0.20
C VAL A 106 0.40 -3.22 0.79
N ASP A 107 0.74 -4.31 1.50
CA ASP A 107 -0.13 -4.84 2.57
C ASP A 107 -0.25 -3.85 3.73
N ILE A 108 0.85 -3.20 4.11
CA ILE A 108 0.85 -2.17 5.15
C ILE A 108 -0.01 -0.98 4.71
N GLU A 109 0.19 -0.52 3.47
CA GLU A 109 -0.58 0.59 2.91
C GLU A 109 -2.08 0.26 2.84
N PHE A 110 -2.43 -0.94 2.37
CA PHE A 110 -3.81 -1.40 2.33
C PHE A 110 -4.42 -1.50 3.72
N ALA A 111 -3.75 -2.16 4.67
CA ALA A 111 -4.21 -2.32 6.04
C ALA A 111 -4.53 -0.97 6.69
N VAL A 112 -3.59 -0.01 6.58
CA VAL A 112 -3.76 1.35 7.10
C VAL A 112 -4.94 2.05 6.44
N GLN A 113 -5.03 2.01 5.12
CA GLN A 113 -6.11 2.67 4.38
C GLN A 113 -7.48 2.04 4.64
N ILE A 114 -7.56 0.71 4.82
CA ILE A 114 -8.80 0.01 5.20
C ILE A 114 -9.27 0.50 6.57
N LEU A 115 -8.36 0.63 7.54
CA LEU A 115 -8.71 1.16 8.86
C LEU A 115 -9.16 2.62 8.76
N GLN A 116 -8.49 3.44 7.96
CA GLN A 116 -8.91 4.82 7.70
C GLN A 116 -10.30 4.89 7.06
N LEU A 117 -10.60 4.03 6.08
CA LEU A 117 -11.92 3.96 5.45
C LEU A 117 -13.00 3.50 6.43
N LYS A 118 -12.69 2.53 7.31
CA LYS A 118 -13.62 2.01 8.32
C LYS A 118 -13.95 3.04 9.40
N PHE A 119 -12.94 3.73 9.93
CA PHE A 119 -13.08 4.55 11.14
C PHE A 119 -12.95 6.06 10.91
N GLY A 120 -12.56 6.49 9.71
CA GLY A 120 -12.26 7.89 9.41
C GLY A 120 -13.49 8.80 9.49
N LYS A 121 -14.71 8.26 9.38
CA LYS A 121 -15.94 9.00 9.62
C LYS A 121 -15.99 9.53 11.05
N GLU A 122 -15.83 8.63 12.02
CA GLU A 122 -15.98 8.88 13.45
C GLU A 122 -14.72 9.49 14.06
N THR A 123 -13.56 9.22 13.46
CA THR A 123 -12.26 9.69 13.94
C THR A 123 -11.52 10.48 12.85
N PRO A 124 -11.88 11.75 12.57
CA PRO A 124 -11.24 12.54 11.51
C PRO A 124 -9.71 12.69 11.65
N SER A 125 -9.17 12.59 12.86
CA SER A 125 -7.72 12.69 13.12
C SER A 125 -6.89 11.56 12.48
N ILE A 126 -7.52 10.45 12.05
CA ILE A 126 -6.81 9.38 11.34
C ILE A 126 -6.74 9.58 9.83
N ARG A 127 -7.37 10.62 9.28
CA ARG A 127 -7.41 10.92 7.83
C ARG A 127 -6.07 11.50 7.35
N GLU A 128 -4.99 10.77 7.61
CA GLU A 128 -3.63 11.18 7.32
C GLU A 128 -3.08 10.48 6.07
N SER A 129 -2.53 11.28 5.15
CA SER A 129 -2.09 10.79 3.84
C SER A 129 -0.76 10.04 3.90
N ASN A 130 0.15 10.37 4.82
CA ASN A 130 1.42 9.67 4.94
C ASN A 130 1.25 8.37 5.74
N THR A 131 1.71 7.23 5.20
CA THR A 131 1.49 5.90 5.81
C THR A 131 2.11 5.79 7.21
N ILE A 132 3.31 6.34 7.43
CA ILE A 132 3.96 6.20 8.76
C ILE A 132 3.27 7.05 9.82
N ASN A 133 2.82 8.25 9.43
CA ASN A 133 2.04 9.13 10.30
C ASN A 133 0.65 8.53 10.55
N ALA A 134 0.04 7.93 9.53
CA ALA A 134 -1.25 7.23 9.62
C ALA A 134 -1.21 6.08 10.63
N ILE A 135 -0.14 5.25 10.62
CA ILE A 135 0.08 4.20 11.62
C ILE A 135 0.12 4.80 13.04
N GLU A 136 0.77 5.95 13.21
CA GLU A 136 0.86 6.63 14.50
C GLU A 136 -0.47 7.19 15.00
N VAL A 137 -1.25 7.87 14.14
CA VAL A 137 -2.56 8.39 14.53
C VAL A 137 -3.59 7.27 14.76
N LEU A 138 -3.50 6.15 14.03
CA LEU A 138 -4.32 4.95 14.28
C LEU A 138 -4.04 4.38 15.68
N LYS A 139 -2.77 4.33 16.09
CA LYS A 139 -2.37 3.91 17.43
C LYS A 139 -2.87 4.88 18.51
N ARG A 140 -2.69 6.19 18.30
CA ARG A 140 -3.16 7.21 19.26
C ARG A 140 -4.67 7.20 19.43
N ALA A 141 -5.41 6.86 18.37
CA ALA A 141 -6.87 6.69 18.40
C ALA A 141 -7.32 5.34 19.00
N GLY A 142 -6.42 4.43 19.37
CA GLY A 142 -6.75 3.12 19.92
C GLY A 142 -7.32 2.12 18.91
N ILE A 143 -7.18 2.39 17.61
CA ILE A 143 -7.71 1.53 16.52
C ILE A 143 -6.82 0.31 16.29
N ILE A 144 -5.52 0.43 16.56
CA ILE A 144 -4.55 -0.67 16.50
C ILE A 144 -3.85 -0.84 17.84
N SER A 145 -3.45 -2.07 18.14
CA SER A 145 -2.69 -2.40 19.34
C SER A 145 -1.26 -1.84 19.29
N GLU A 146 -0.60 -1.74 20.44
CA GLU A 146 0.83 -1.36 20.51
C GLU A 146 1.72 -2.38 19.77
N ALA A 147 1.35 -3.67 19.81
CA ALA A 147 2.04 -4.72 19.09
C ALA A 147 1.94 -4.52 17.57
N ASP A 148 0.74 -4.25 17.05
CA ASP A 148 0.53 -4.00 15.62
C ASP A 148 1.21 -2.71 15.16
N TYR A 149 1.14 -1.65 15.99
CA TYR A 149 1.84 -0.39 15.73
C TYR A 149 3.34 -0.63 15.56
N THR A 150 3.96 -1.34 16.50
CA THR A 150 5.39 -1.64 16.48
C THR A 150 5.75 -2.47 15.25
N ALA A 151 5.03 -3.56 15.01
CA ALA A 151 5.25 -4.44 13.87
C ALA A 151 5.13 -3.71 12.52
N LEU A 152 4.05 -2.95 12.30
CA LEU A 152 3.83 -2.22 11.05
C LEU A 152 4.89 -1.13 10.84
N LYS A 153 5.25 -0.40 11.90
CA LYS A 153 6.25 0.67 11.82
C LYS A 153 7.65 0.14 11.52
N GLU A 154 8.05 -0.94 12.18
CA GLU A 154 9.34 -1.59 11.95
C GLU A 154 9.41 -2.20 10.55
N ALA A 155 8.40 -2.96 10.13
CA ALA A 155 8.32 -3.54 8.80
C ALA A 155 8.35 -2.46 7.71
N TYR A 156 7.56 -1.38 7.86
CA TYR A 156 7.54 -0.29 6.88
C TYR A 156 8.92 0.36 6.73
N LYS A 157 9.58 0.69 7.84
CA LYS A 157 10.93 1.26 7.82
C LYS A 157 11.93 0.30 7.20
N PHE A 158 11.86 -0.98 7.55
CA PHE A 158 12.73 -2.02 7.02
C PHE A 158 12.57 -2.18 5.50
N TYR A 159 11.34 -2.29 5.01
CA TYR A 159 11.08 -2.40 3.58
C TYR A 159 11.47 -1.16 2.79
N ARG A 160 11.19 0.05 3.31
CA ARG A 160 11.66 1.31 2.67
C ARG A 160 13.18 1.38 2.63
N PHE A 161 13.84 0.93 3.69
CA PHE A 161 15.29 0.88 3.73
C PHE A 161 15.86 -0.10 2.68
N LEU A 162 15.30 -1.30 2.57
CA LEU A 162 15.69 -2.27 1.54
C LEU A 162 15.42 -1.76 0.11
N GLU A 163 14.22 -1.22 -0.15
CA GLU A 163 13.85 -0.66 -1.45
C GLU A 163 14.82 0.45 -1.88
N ASN A 164 15.14 1.38 -0.97
CA ASN A 164 16.08 2.46 -1.25
C ASN A 164 17.50 1.94 -1.51
N ARG A 165 17.95 0.92 -0.77
CA ARG A 165 19.27 0.32 -0.96
C ARG A 165 19.36 -0.43 -2.29
N LEU A 166 18.34 -1.20 -2.66
CA LEU A 166 18.30 -1.87 -3.97
C LEU A 166 18.36 -0.86 -5.13
N ARG A 167 17.60 0.25 -5.04
CA ARG A 167 17.60 1.30 -6.06
C ARG A 167 18.97 1.95 -6.23
N ILE A 168 19.62 2.35 -5.13
CA ILE A 168 20.94 3.00 -5.17
C ILE A 168 22.01 2.03 -5.69
N VAL A 169 21.95 0.77 -5.30
CA VAL A 169 23.03 -0.20 -5.54
C VAL A 169 22.95 -0.84 -6.91
N GLN A 170 21.74 -1.18 -7.37
CA GLN A 170 21.57 -2.00 -8.58
C GLN A 170 21.03 -1.20 -9.77
N ASN A 171 20.73 0.09 -9.58
CA ASN A 171 20.00 0.92 -10.56
C ASN A 171 18.72 0.23 -11.08
N ARG A 172 18.15 -0.68 -10.27
CA ARG A 172 16.92 -1.41 -10.56
C ARG A 172 15.76 -0.66 -9.95
N THR A 173 14.73 -0.44 -10.76
CA THR A 173 13.45 0.10 -10.28
C THR A 173 12.67 -0.97 -9.51
N GLU A 174 12.97 -2.25 -9.77
CA GLU A 174 12.28 -3.43 -9.26
C GLU A 174 12.85 -3.83 -7.89
N GLY A 175 12.00 -3.78 -6.85
CA GLY A 175 12.35 -4.08 -5.46
C GLY A 175 12.35 -5.58 -5.15
N ASP A 176 13.02 -6.38 -5.98
CA ASP A 176 13.05 -7.84 -5.84
C ASP A 176 14.25 -8.32 -5.01
N ILE A 177 14.00 -9.34 -4.19
CA ILE A 177 14.99 -10.15 -3.49
C ILE A 177 14.96 -11.55 -4.10
N VAL A 178 16.12 -12.06 -4.52
CA VAL A 178 16.26 -13.41 -5.06
C VAL A 178 17.18 -14.20 -4.13
N LYS A 179 16.69 -15.33 -3.61
CA LYS A 179 17.47 -16.22 -2.72
C LYS A 179 18.73 -16.74 -3.42
N ASP A 180 19.75 -17.06 -2.62
CA ASP A 180 20.98 -17.72 -3.07
C ASP A 180 21.71 -16.98 -4.21
N THR A 181 21.60 -15.65 -4.25
CA THR A 181 22.26 -14.79 -5.24
C THR A 181 23.39 -13.96 -4.63
N PRO A 182 24.49 -13.72 -5.37
CA PRO A 182 25.53 -12.77 -4.96
C PRO A 182 24.98 -11.37 -4.65
N GLU A 183 23.93 -10.96 -5.36
CA GLU A 183 23.22 -9.69 -5.16
C GLU A 183 22.61 -9.58 -3.78
N LEU A 184 21.95 -10.65 -3.29
CA LEU A 184 21.38 -10.68 -1.95
C LEU A 184 22.47 -10.63 -0.87
N LEU A 185 23.57 -11.36 -1.06
CA LEU A 185 24.72 -11.31 -0.15
C LEU A 185 25.35 -9.91 -0.09
N ALA A 186 25.50 -9.27 -1.25
CA ALA A 186 26.02 -7.91 -1.33
C ALA A 186 25.10 -6.89 -0.66
N LEU A 187 23.78 -7.01 -0.86
CA LEU A 187 22.79 -6.19 -0.17
C LEU A 187 22.90 -6.37 1.34
N ALA A 188 22.86 -7.62 1.82
CA ALA A 188 22.92 -7.98 3.23
C ALA A 188 24.15 -7.39 3.94
N LYS A 189 25.35 -7.57 3.35
CA LYS A 189 26.58 -6.99 3.89
C LYS A 189 26.53 -5.47 3.99
N ARG A 190 26.01 -4.79 2.95
CA ARG A 190 25.91 -3.31 2.91
C ARG A 190 24.95 -2.74 3.94
N ILE A 191 23.93 -3.50 4.31
CA ILE A 191 22.97 -3.10 5.34
C ILE A 191 23.36 -3.57 6.74
N GLY A 192 24.57 -4.13 6.91
CA GLY A 192 25.17 -4.42 8.21
C GLY A 192 25.06 -5.87 8.68
N TYR A 193 24.52 -6.78 7.87
CA TYR A 193 24.49 -8.20 8.22
C TYR A 193 25.88 -8.80 8.07
N LYS A 194 26.25 -9.70 8.99
CA LYS A 194 27.58 -10.35 9.07
C LYS A 194 27.50 -11.80 8.60
N ASP A 195 28.14 -12.75 9.27
CA ASP A 195 28.23 -14.15 8.84
C ASP A 195 26.86 -14.76 8.48
N GLY A 196 26.79 -15.43 7.32
CA GLY A 196 25.50 -15.89 6.77
C GLY A 196 24.55 -14.76 6.37
N ALA A 197 25.10 -13.60 5.96
CA ALA A 197 24.38 -12.34 5.79
C ALA A 197 23.09 -12.46 4.96
N ASP A 198 23.19 -13.10 3.80
CA ASP A 198 22.10 -13.32 2.86
C ASP A 198 20.98 -14.17 3.47
N LYS A 199 21.32 -15.30 4.08
CA LYS A 199 20.37 -16.20 4.72
C LYS A 199 19.68 -15.51 5.90
N LYS A 200 20.43 -14.78 6.70
CA LYS A 200 19.89 -14.06 7.86
C LYS A 200 18.99 -12.90 7.44
N LEU A 201 19.38 -12.12 6.41
CA LEU A 201 18.53 -11.08 5.83
C LEU A 201 17.24 -11.69 5.26
N LEU A 202 17.34 -12.77 4.49
CA LEU A 202 16.17 -13.42 3.92
C LEU A 202 15.22 -13.93 5.02
N GLN A 203 15.76 -14.54 6.08
CA GLN A 203 14.96 -14.99 7.21
C GLN A 203 14.24 -13.84 7.91
N ASP A 204 14.95 -12.74 8.18
CA ASP A 204 14.36 -11.57 8.84
C ASP A 204 13.29 -10.90 7.94
N TYR A 205 13.53 -10.86 6.63
CA TYR A 205 12.54 -10.42 5.64
C TYR A 205 11.28 -11.30 5.65
N LEU A 206 11.43 -12.62 5.59
CA LEU A 206 10.29 -13.56 5.61
C LEU A 206 9.51 -13.51 6.92
N ASN A 207 10.19 -13.33 8.05
CA ASN A 207 9.54 -13.15 9.35
C ASN A 207 8.65 -11.89 9.36
N GLN A 208 9.18 -10.75 8.88
CA GLN A 208 8.42 -9.51 8.78
C GLN A 208 7.23 -9.65 7.81
N THR A 209 7.44 -10.32 6.67
CA THR A 209 6.39 -10.60 5.68
C THR A 209 5.23 -11.39 6.29
N ASN A 210 5.52 -12.42 7.08
CA ASN A 210 4.47 -13.21 7.73
C ASN A 210 3.68 -12.37 8.73
N ILE A 211 4.36 -11.60 9.58
CA ILE A 211 3.72 -10.72 10.56
C ILE A 211 2.81 -9.70 9.88
N VAL A 212 3.32 -9.01 8.85
CA VAL A 212 2.53 -8.01 8.11
C VAL A 212 1.33 -8.65 7.43
N ARG A 213 1.50 -9.83 6.82
CA ARG A 213 0.39 -10.53 6.16
C ARG A 213 -0.67 -10.97 7.15
N ASP A 214 -0.30 -11.42 8.35
CA ASP A 214 -1.25 -11.81 9.38
C ASP A 214 -2.06 -10.60 9.89
N ILE A 215 -1.39 -9.46 10.11
CA ILE A 215 -2.05 -8.19 10.47
C ILE A 215 -3.01 -7.75 9.37
N TYR A 216 -2.58 -7.77 8.11
CA TYR A 216 -3.41 -7.41 6.95
C TYR A 216 -4.65 -8.32 6.86
N LYS A 217 -4.48 -9.64 6.98
CA LYS A 217 -5.58 -10.62 6.95
C LYS A 217 -6.61 -10.37 8.06
N ARG A 218 -6.14 -10.09 9.27
CA ARG A 218 -7.02 -9.77 10.40
C ARG A 218 -7.81 -8.47 10.17
N ILE A 219 -7.18 -7.44 9.58
CA ILE A 219 -7.81 -6.15 9.30
C ILE A 219 -8.84 -6.23 8.16
N ILE A 220 -8.50 -6.92 7.07
CA ILE A 220 -9.42 -7.10 5.93
C ILE A 220 -10.58 -8.02 6.32
N GLY A 221 -10.35 -9.01 7.20
CA GLY A 221 -11.39 -9.87 7.77
C GLY A 221 -12.01 -10.83 6.75
N ILE A 222 -11.26 -11.20 5.71
CA ILE A 222 -11.71 -12.14 4.66
C ILE A 222 -10.96 -13.44 4.82
N GLU A 223 -11.69 -14.53 5.06
CA GLU A 223 -11.15 -15.88 5.05
C GLU A 223 -10.78 -16.29 3.62
N GLU A 224 -9.54 -16.76 3.42
CA GLU A 224 -9.09 -17.31 2.14
C GLU A 224 -9.90 -18.56 1.80
N LYS A 225 -10.90 -18.43 0.92
CA LYS A 225 -11.31 -19.60 0.13
C LYS A 225 -10.19 -19.86 -0.88
N ILE A 226 -9.47 -20.96 -0.68
CA ILE A 226 -8.52 -21.48 -1.66
C ILE A 226 -9.31 -21.71 -2.95
N VAL A 227 -9.11 -20.86 -3.95
CA VAL A 227 -9.61 -21.11 -5.30
C VAL A 227 -8.64 -22.13 -5.93
N PRO A 228 -9.08 -23.34 -6.29
CA PRO A 228 -8.22 -24.32 -6.95
C PRO A 228 -7.64 -23.72 -8.22
N LYS A 229 -6.40 -24.08 -8.54
CA LYS A 229 -5.62 -23.62 -9.71
C LYS A 229 -6.23 -23.95 -11.09
N GLU A 230 -7.43 -24.51 -11.14
CA GLU A 230 -8.05 -25.08 -12.34
C GLU A 230 -8.99 -24.12 -13.08
N GLU A 231 -9.11 -22.86 -12.65
CA GLU A 231 -9.93 -21.83 -13.34
C GLU A 231 -9.14 -20.54 -13.68
N ILE A 232 -7.92 -20.69 -14.22
CA ILE A 232 -7.23 -19.62 -14.96
C ILE A 232 -6.84 -20.14 -16.34
#